data_AF-A0A2M8CWA4-F1
#
_entry.id   AF-A0A2M8CWA4-F1
#
_cell.length_a   1.000
_cell.length_b   1.000
_cell.length_c   1.000
_cell.angle_alpha   90.00
_cell.angle_beta   90.00
_cell.angle_gamma   90.00
#
_symmetry.space_group_name_H-M   'P 1'
#
loop_
_entity.id
_entity.type
_entity.pdbx_description
1 polymer ?
#
loop_
_entity_poly.entity_id
_entity_poly.type
_entity_poly.pdbx_seq_one_letter_code
_entity_poly.pdbx_strand_id
1 'polypeptide(L)' 'FIRQCAFVDRTWYEGLDCPNLQRWLQEHLESLLFQIIMKKRELWTPEALPTLLFSL' A
#
# COMPACT_ATOMS: atom_id res chain seq x y z
N PHE A 1 -3.47 9.22 2.34
CA PHE A 1 -4.89 9.56 2.15
C PHE A 1 -5.40 9.15 0.76
N ILE A 2 -4.87 9.71 -0.34
CA ILE A 2 -5.32 9.38 -1.72
C ILE A 2 -5.38 7.87 -2.01
N ARG A 3 -4.35 7.10 -1.64
CA ARG A 3 -4.35 5.63 -1.78
C ARG A 3 -5.54 4.96 -1.07
N GLN A 4 -5.96 5.46 0.10
CA GLN A 4 -7.10 4.91 0.83
C GLN A 4 -8.42 5.27 0.12
N CYS A 5 -8.58 6.51 -0.35
CA CYS A 5 -9.75 6.90 -1.14
C CYS A 5 -9.87 6.06 -2.42
N ALA A 6 -8.77 5.91 -3.15
CA ALA A 6 -8.70 5.10 -4.36
C ALA A 6 -9.01 3.61 -4.14
N PHE A 7 -8.75 3.10 -2.92
CA PHE A 7 -8.97 1.70 -2.58
C PHE A 7 -10.36 1.41 -2.00
N VAL A 8 -11.00 2.41 -1.37
CA VAL A 8 -12.36 2.27 -0.83
C VAL A 8 -13.40 2.23 -1.95
N ASP A 9 -13.27 3.10 -2.95
CA ASP A 9 -14.11 3.09 -4.15
C ASP A 9 -13.25 3.27 -5.40
N ARG A 10 -12.90 2.14 -6.01
CA ARG A 10 -12.02 2.10 -7.18
C ARG A 10 -12.69 2.65 -8.42
N THR A 11 -13.97 2.36 -8.63
CA THR A 11 -14.72 2.80 -9.82
C THR A 11 -14.88 4.31 -9.82
N TRP A 12 -15.21 4.91 -8.67
CA TRP A 12 -15.25 6.36 -8.54
C TRP A 12 -13.88 6.99 -8.85
N TYR A 13 -12.79 6.44 -8.29
CA TYR A 13 -11.45 6.98 -8.47
C TYR A 13 -10.95 6.89 -9.92
N GLU A 14 -11.19 5.76 -10.59
CA GLU A 14 -10.84 5.56 -12.01
C GLU A 14 -11.67 6.47 -12.93
N GLY A 15 -12.89 6.84 -12.53
CA GLY A 15 -13.75 7.76 -13.25
C GLY A 15 -13.43 9.25 -13.09
N LEU A 16 -12.49 9.64 -12.24
CA LEU A 16 -12.07 11.04 -12.09
C LEU A 16 -11.30 11.51 -13.33
N ASP A 17 -11.62 12.69 -13.85
CA ASP A 17 -10.86 13.35 -14.92
C ASP A 17 -9.58 14.00 -14.38
N CYS A 18 -8.72 13.17 -13.76
CA CYS A 18 -7.49 13.58 -13.09
C CYS A 18 -6.32 12.66 -13.49
N PRO A 19 -5.92 12.64 -14.76
CA PRO A 19 -4.93 11.67 -15.27
C PRO A 19 -3.55 11.80 -14.60
N ASN A 20 -3.15 13.01 -14.21
CA ASN A 20 -1.88 13.23 -13.52
C ASN A 20 -1.90 12.71 -12.08
N LEU A 21 -3.06 12.74 -11.41
CA LEU A 21 -3.21 12.16 -10.07
C LEU A 21 -3.14 10.63 -10.13
N GLN A 22 -3.81 10.04 -11.12
CA GLN A 22 -3.78 8.61 -11.37
C GLN A 22 -2.35 8.14 -11.66
N ARG A 23 -1.63 8.83 -12.56
CA ARG A 23 -0.21 8.55 -12.85
C ARG A 23 0.66 8.68 -11.59
N TRP A 24 0.55 9.78 -10.86
CA TRP A 24 1.32 10.01 -9.63
C TRP A 24 1.11 8.90 -8.61
N LEU A 25 -0.14 8.46 -8.41
CA LEU A 25 -0.43 7.37 -7.48
C LEU A 25 0.19 6.06 -7.96
N GLN A 26 0.08 5.75 -9.25
CA GLN A 26 0.66 4.54 -9.82
C GLN A 26 2.19 4.50 -9.63
N GLU A 27 2.88 5.59 -9.98
CA GLU A 27 4.32 5.72 -9.80
C GLU A 27 4.74 5.55 -8.33
N HIS A 28 3.96 6.09 -7.38
CA HIS A 28 4.22 5.90 -5.96
C HIS A 28 4.06 4.45 -5.52
N LEU A 29 3.01 3.77 -5.98
CA LEU A 29 2.75 2.36 -5.64
C LEU A 29 3.82 1.43 -6.23
N GLU A 30 4.34 1.77 -7.41
CA GLU A 30 5.40 1.00 -8.09
C GLU A 30 6.80 1.31 -7.57
N SER A 31 6.98 2.42 -6.84
CA SER A 31 8.30 2.81 -6.34
C SER A 31 8.92 1.74 -5.43
N LEU A 32 10.25 1.56 -5.57
CA LEU A 32 11.02 0.60 -4.76
C LEU A 32 10.82 0.84 -3.26
N LEU A 33 10.81 2.10 -2.83
CA LEU A 33 10.61 2.46 -1.44
C LEU A 33 9.25 1.99 -0.92
N PHE A 34 8.17 2.24 -1.67
CA PHE A 34 6.83 1.81 -1.29
C PHE A 34 6.77 0.28 -1.16
N GLN A 35 7.32 -0.45 -2.13
CA GLN A 35 7.35 -1.91 -2.11
C GLN A 35 8.12 -2.48 -0.90
N ILE A 36 9.22 -1.84 -0.50
CA ILE A 36 10.02 -2.26 0.65
C ILE A 36 9.27 -2.00 1.97
N ILE A 37 8.70 -0.81 2.15
CA ILE A 37 8.08 -0.43 3.43
C ILE A 37 6.69 -1.06 3.62
N MET A 38 5.93 -1.27 2.55
CA MET A 38 4.57 -1.82 2.59
C MET A 38 4.56 -3.36 2.53
N LYS A 39 5.54 -4.00 3.15
CA LYS A 39 5.60 -5.46 3.25
C LYS A 39 4.44 -5.99 4.09
N LYS A 40 3.57 -6.80 3.49
CA LYS A 40 2.52 -7.51 4.22
C LYS A 40 3.17 -8.44 5.24
N ARG A 41 2.71 -8.35 6.49
CA ARG A 41 3.08 -9.25 7.58
C ARG A 41 1.88 -10.11 7.90
N GLU A 42 2.15 -11.30 8.41
CA GLU A 42 1.09 -12.14 8.94
C GLU A 42 0.35 -11.41 10.06
N LEU A 43 -0.96 -11.67 10.15
CA LEU A 43 -1.75 -11.17 11.25
C LEU A 43 -1.24 -11.82 12.53
N TRP A 44 -1.21 -11.06 13.61
CA TRP A 44 -0.86 -11.60 14.91
C TRP A 44 -1.89 -12.65 15.35
N THR A 45 -1.40 -13.79 15.84
CA THR A 45 -2.21 -14.79 16.56
C THR A 45 -1.57 -15.09 17.91
N PRO A 46 -2.33 -15.56 18.92
CA PRO A 46 -1.76 -15.95 20.21
C PRO A 46 -0.67 -17.03 20.11
N GLU A 47 -0.75 -17.89 19.09
CA GLU A 47 0.19 -18.98 18.83
C GLU A 47 1.39 -18.55 17.96
N ALA A 48 1.37 -17.32 17.43
CA ALA A 48 2.42 -16.83 16.54
C ALA A 48 3.76 -16.70 17.28
N LEU A 49 4.82 -17.22 16.65
CA LEU A 49 6.18 -17.00 17.13
C LEU A 49 6.56 -15.51 17.01
N PRO A 50 7.41 -14.99 17.92
CA PRO A 50 7.85 -13.61 17.85
C PRO A 50 8.52 -13.30 16.51
N THR A 51 8.06 -12.25 15.83
CA THR A 51 8.73 -11.75 14.64
C THR A 51 9.89 -10.84 15.07
N LEU A 52 11.13 -11.30 14.91
CA LEU A 52 12.30 -10.46 15.11
C LEU A 52 12.50 -9.55 13.88
N LEU A 53 12.39 -8.24 14.09
CA LEU A 53 12.54 -7.25 13.03
C LEU A 53 14.00 -6.98 12.65
N PHE A 54 14.92 -7.28 13.55
CA PHE A 54 16.36 -7.16 13.36
C PHE A 54 17.01 -8.39 13.97
N SER A 55 17.67 -9.20 13.14
CA SER A 55 18.58 -10.25 13.59
C SER A 55 20.00 -9.68 13.50
N LEU A 56 20.68 -9.59 14.64
CA LEU A 56 22.11 -9.27 14.73
C LEU A 56 22.96 -10.41 14.17
#